data_AF-A0A3A8TUT7-F1
#
_entry.id   AF-A0A3A8TUT7-F1
#
_cell.length_a   1.000
_cell.length_b   1.000
_cell.length_c   1.000
_cell.angle_alpha   90.00
_cell.angle_beta   90.00
_cell.angle_gamma   90.00
#
_symmetry.space_group_name_H-M   'P 1'
#
loop_
_entity.id
_entity.type
_entity.pdbx_description
1 polymer ?
#
loop_
_entity_poly.entity_id
_entity_poly.type
_entity_poly.pdbx_seq_one_letter_code
_entity_poly.pdbx_strand_id
1 'polypeptide(L)'
;MNGAVWVRGPWAAIQPSADIDAVIDQLCPAVMELPRAQGREYGQEYCGVLYSVGDGAYSASMPSPLGPLLKATPEQQKSCKQPNFVRDSRGAVKIQADYHSHPWANSRMSRPDRAEARQRYSIRLQFDTACRVMKLVPYIGEARPGEVYERRGKSWALIGIVKPEHKATGLMTAVTE
;
A
#
# COMPACT_ATOMS: atom_id res chain seq x y z
N MET A 1 16.45 -12.39 15.76
CA MET A 1 16.78 -11.08 15.14
C MET A 1 15.70 -10.75 14.13
N ASN A 2 14.73 -9.88 14.47
CA ASN A 2 13.70 -9.47 13.52
C ASN A 2 14.31 -8.46 12.54
N GLY A 3 14.72 -8.95 11.38
CA GLY A 3 15.39 -8.16 10.35
C GLY A 3 14.48 -7.05 9.83
N ALA A 4 14.89 -5.80 10.05
CA ALA A 4 14.25 -4.64 9.45
C ALA A 4 14.19 -4.80 7.92
N VAL A 5 13.00 -4.62 7.36
CA VAL A 5 12.79 -4.69 5.90
C VAL A 5 13.12 -3.34 5.28
N TRP A 6 13.95 -3.33 4.25
CA TRP A 6 14.29 -2.12 3.50
C TRP A 6 14.04 -2.31 2.00
N VAL A 7 13.77 -1.19 1.32
CA VAL A 7 13.56 -1.11 -0.14
C VAL A 7 14.48 -0.04 -0.73
N ARG A 8 14.72 -0.12 -2.05
CA ARG A 8 15.49 0.89 -2.79
C ARG A 8 14.55 1.96 -3.34
N GLY A 9 15.04 3.18 -3.51
CA GLY A 9 14.35 4.17 -4.32
C GLY A 9 15.31 5.23 -4.89
N PRO A 10 14.81 6.11 -5.77
CA PRO A 10 13.46 6.09 -6.35
C PRO A 10 13.28 4.93 -7.33
N TRP A 11 12.04 4.46 -7.49
CA TRP A 11 11.70 3.51 -8.53
C TRP A 11 11.58 4.21 -9.87
N ALA A 12 12.45 3.88 -10.81
CA ALA A 12 12.51 4.54 -12.12
C ALA A 12 11.22 4.41 -12.97
N ALA A 13 10.34 3.44 -12.67
CA ALA A 13 9.06 3.27 -13.36
C ALA A 13 8.00 4.31 -12.92
N ILE A 14 8.25 5.04 -11.84
CA ILE A 14 7.31 6.01 -11.27
C ILE A 14 7.94 7.40 -11.34
N GLN A 15 7.26 8.33 -11.99
CA GLN A 15 7.69 9.72 -12.03
C GLN A 15 7.36 10.41 -10.70
N PRO A 16 8.35 11.04 -10.04
CA PRO A 16 8.11 11.85 -8.85
C PRO A 16 7.17 13.02 -9.13
N SER A 17 6.40 13.44 -8.13
CA SER A 17 5.46 14.56 -8.24
C SER A 17 5.28 15.27 -6.91
N ALA A 18 5.02 16.58 -6.94
CA ALA A 18 4.61 17.33 -5.76
C ALA A 18 3.20 16.93 -5.26
N ASP A 19 2.39 16.30 -6.12
CA ASP A 19 1.11 15.70 -5.77
C ASP A 19 1.29 14.20 -5.52
N ILE A 20 1.03 13.76 -4.29
CA ILE A 20 1.12 12.35 -3.91
C ILE A 20 0.09 11.49 -4.66
N ASP A 21 -1.09 12.02 -4.99
CA ASP A 21 -2.12 11.26 -5.71
C ASP A 21 -1.67 10.96 -7.14
N ALA A 22 -0.93 11.87 -7.78
CA ALA A 22 -0.29 11.62 -9.08
C ALA A 22 0.77 10.50 -9.03
N VAL A 23 1.44 10.31 -7.88
CA VAL A 23 2.35 9.17 -7.67
C VAL A 23 1.55 7.88 -7.45
N ILE A 24 0.48 7.95 -6.67
CA ILE A 24 -0.43 6.81 -6.40
C ILE A 24 -1.03 6.26 -7.68
N ASP A 25 -1.48 7.14 -8.58
CA ASP A 25 -2.13 6.76 -9.84
C ASP A 25 -1.20 5.96 -10.79
N GLN A 26 0.13 6.04 -10.60
CA GLN A 26 1.12 5.30 -11.37
C GLN A 26 1.43 3.90 -10.78
N LEU A 27 1.12 3.66 -9.51
CA LEU A 27 1.57 2.47 -8.78
C LEU A 27 1.04 1.17 -9.38
N CYS A 28 -0.27 1.08 -9.60
CA CYS A 28 -0.86 -0.18 -10.06
C CYS A 28 -0.33 -0.59 -11.44
N PRO A 29 -0.39 0.24 -12.50
CA PRO A 29 0.16 -0.13 -13.81
C PRO A 29 1.61 -0.58 -13.71
N ALA A 30 2.46 0.16 -12.99
CA ALA A 30 3.87 -0.20 -12.86
C ALA A 30 4.10 -1.53 -12.11
N VAL A 31 3.30 -1.83 -11.08
CA VAL A 31 3.43 -3.09 -10.33
C VAL A 31 2.89 -4.27 -11.12
N MET A 32 1.85 -4.08 -11.94
CA MET A 32 1.29 -5.16 -12.75
C MET A 32 2.26 -5.70 -13.82
N GLU A 33 3.29 -4.92 -14.18
CA GLU A 33 4.41 -5.36 -15.03
C GLU A 33 5.45 -6.23 -14.30
N LEU A 34 5.37 -6.33 -12.97
CA LEU A 34 6.31 -7.14 -12.20
C LEU A 34 5.98 -8.64 -12.28
N PRO A 35 7.00 -9.51 -12.18
CA PRO A 35 6.80 -10.95 -12.29
C PRO A 35 5.69 -11.50 -11.38
N ARG A 36 4.69 -12.13 -12.00
CA ARG A 36 3.55 -12.76 -11.32
C ARG A 36 2.71 -11.82 -10.43
N ALA A 37 2.82 -10.50 -10.60
CA ALA A 37 1.92 -9.55 -9.94
C ALA A 37 0.44 -9.83 -10.24
N GLN A 38 0.16 -10.46 -11.39
CA GLN A 38 -1.19 -10.83 -11.85
C GLN A 38 -1.46 -12.35 -11.77
N GLY A 39 -0.60 -13.12 -11.10
CA GLY A 39 -0.57 -14.58 -11.17
C GLY A 39 -1.59 -15.33 -10.30
N ARG A 40 -2.53 -14.64 -9.64
CA ARG A 40 -3.57 -15.23 -8.76
C ARG A 40 -2.99 -16.21 -7.74
N GLU A 41 -3.37 -17.49 -7.80
CA GLU A 41 -2.91 -18.55 -6.89
C GLU A 41 -1.39 -18.76 -6.94
N TYR A 42 -0.77 -18.48 -8.08
CA TYR A 42 0.68 -18.50 -8.30
C TYR A 42 1.31 -17.10 -8.22
N GLY A 43 0.50 -16.11 -7.86
CA GLY A 43 0.84 -14.71 -7.87
C GLY A 43 1.68 -14.25 -6.68
N GLN A 44 2.19 -13.04 -6.81
CA GLN A 44 3.06 -12.39 -5.84
C GLN A 44 2.47 -11.04 -5.42
N GLU A 45 2.38 -10.83 -4.10
CA GLU A 45 2.14 -9.50 -3.55
C GLU A 45 3.44 -8.70 -3.48
N TYR A 46 3.35 -7.42 -3.78
CA TYR A 46 4.47 -6.49 -3.76
C TYR A 46 4.20 -5.39 -2.75
N CYS A 47 5.12 -5.19 -1.81
CA CYS A 47 5.03 -4.11 -0.81
C CYS A 47 6.08 -3.04 -1.09
N GLY A 48 5.70 -1.77 -0.98
CA GLY A 48 6.61 -0.64 -1.07
C GLY A 48 6.11 0.55 -0.28
N VAL A 49 6.76 1.70 -0.46
CA VAL A 49 6.40 2.94 0.22
C VAL A 49 6.44 4.15 -0.71
N LEU A 50 5.63 5.16 -0.37
CA LEU A 50 5.73 6.52 -0.89
C LEU A 50 6.45 7.38 0.14
N TYR A 51 7.43 8.14 -0.33
CA TYR A 51 8.32 8.91 0.52
C TYR A 51 8.76 10.22 -0.15
N SER A 52 9.29 11.15 0.63
CA SER A 52 9.94 12.37 0.16
C SER A 52 11.38 12.45 0.69
N VAL A 53 12.26 13.17 -0.01
CA VAL A 53 13.64 13.46 0.44
C VAL A 53 13.88 14.94 0.76
N GLY A 54 12.82 15.73 0.92
CA GLY A 54 12.89 17.16 1.26
C GLY A 54 12.97 18.10 0.05
N ASP A 55 12.82 17.57 -1.16
CA ASP A 55 12.85 18.28 -2.45
C ASP A 55 11.47 18.80 -2.90
N GLY A 56 10.44 18.66 -2.06
CA GLY A 56 9.06 19.05 -2.37
C GLY A 56 8.31 18.04 -3.25
N ALA A 57 8.92 16.89 -3.58
CA ALA A 57 8.29 15.83 -4.35
C ALA A 57 8.12 14.54 -3.54
N TYR A 58 7.09 13.78 -3.91
CA TYR A 58 6.89 12.41 -3.49
C TYR A 58 7.46 11.46 -4.56
N SER A 59 8.10 10.39 -4.10
CA SER A 59 8.65 9.30 -4.91
C SER A 59 8.10 7.96 -4.41
N ALA A 60 8.14 6.93 -5.25
CA ALA A 60 7.86 5.55 -4.85
C ALA A 60 9.16 4.75 -4.73
N SER A 61 9.23 3.83 -3.77
CA SER A 61 10.30 2.83 -3.70
C SER A 61 10.11 1.73 -4.74
N MET A 62 11.18 1.03 -5.14
CA MET A 62 11.03 -0.25 -5.83
C MET A 62 10.41 -1.25 -4.85
N PRO A 63 9.23 -1.83 -5.15
CA PRO A 63 8.58 -2.71 -4.22
C PRO A 63 9.36 -4.01 -4.09
N SER A 64 9.18 -4.68 -2.95
CA SER A 64 9.84 -5.94 -2.66
C SER A 64 8.82 -7.01 -2.35
N PRO A 65 9.02 -8.25 -2.85
CA PRO A 65 8.09 -9.33 -2.55
C PRO A 65 8.15 -9.70 -1.07
N LEU A 66 9.35 -9.83 -0.46
CA LEU A 66 9.73 -10.17 0.94
C LEU A 66 8.82 -11.09 1.79
N GLY A 67 7.80 -11.67 1.19
CA GLY A 67 7.16 -12.90 1.56
C GLY A 67 8.00 -14.09 1.09
N PRO A 68 7.54 -15.32 1.36
CA PRO A 68 8.18 -16.52 0.86
C PRO A 68 8.41 -16.42 -0.65
N LEU A 69 9.57 -16.89 -1.12
CA LEU A 69 9.86 -17.05 -2.56
C LEU A 69 8.66 -17.65 -3.27
N LEU A 70 8.45 -17.25 -4.52
CA LEU A 70 7.51 -17.82 -5.50
C LEU A 70 7.28 -19.31 -5.25
N LYS A 71 6.27 -19.65 -4.44
CA LYS A 71 5.99 -21.06 -4.16
C LYS A 71 5.47 -21.67 -5.45
N ALA A 72 6.00 -22.85 -5.79
CA ALA A 72 5.51 -23.64 -6.92
C ALA A 72 4.08 -24.16 -6.67
N THR A 73 3.58 -24.01 -5.44
CA THR A 73 2.26 -24.47 -4.99
C THR A 73 1.25 -23.31 -4.93
N PRO A 74 0.00 -23.52 -5.38
CA PRO A 74 -1.11 -22.57 -5.18
C PRO A 74 -1.25 -22.14 -3.72
N GLU A 75 -1.41 -20.85 -3.45
CA GLU A 75 -1.86 -20.36 -2.13
C GLU A 75 -2.93 -19.30 -2.30
N GLN A 76 -3.98 -19.41 -1.47
CA GLN A 76 -5.09 -18.44 -1.46
C GLN A 76 -4.77 -17.19 -0.63
N GLN A 77 -3.79 -17.27 0.28
CA GLN A 77 -3.34 -16.13 1.06
C GLN A 77 -1.91 -15.80 0.68
N LYS A 78 -1.70 -14.57 0.22
CA LYS A 78 -0.37 -14.02 -0.02
C LYS A 78 -0.08 -12.97 1.05
N SER A 79 1.21 -12.71 1.24
CA SER A 79 1.64 -11.61 2.08
C SER A 79 2.97 -11.09 1.58
N CYS A 80 3.12 -9.77 1.63
CA CYS A 80 4.40 -9.10 1.58
C CYS A 80 4.67 -8.38 2.92
N LYS A 81 5.93 -8.04 3.18
CA LYS A 81 6.32 -7.32 4.39
C LYS A 81 6.41 -5.83 4.11
N GLN A 82 5.63 -5.04 4.85
CA GLN A 82 5.62 -3.59 4.82
C GLN A 82 7.01 -3.04 5.18
N PRO A 83 7.67 -2.24 4.31
CA PRO A 83 9.02 -1.77 4.56
C PRO A 83 9.12 -0.83 5.75
N ASN A 84 10.27 -0.89 6.43
CA ASN A 84 10.65 0.01 7.53
C ASN A 84 11.53 1.17 7.07
N PHE A 85 12.31 0.95 6.00
CA PHE A 85 13.32 1.90 5.55
C PHE A 85 13.38 1.96 4.03
N VAL A 86 13.72 3.14 3.50
CA VAL A 86 14.09 3.33 2.09
C VAL A 86 15.56 3.71 2.04
N ARG A 87 16.31 3.07 1.15
CA ARG A 87 17.65 3.51 0.76
C ARG A 87 17.54 4.32 -0.52
N ASP A 88 17.78 5.61 -0.40
CA ASP A 88 17.81 6.57 -1.50
C ASP A 88 19.10 7.39 -1.38
N SER A 89 19.86 7.51 -2.48
CA SER A 89 21.12 8.26 -2.49
C SER A 89 20.92 9.77 -2.42
N ARG A 90 19.71 10.28 -2.66
CA ARG A 90 19.39 11.72 -2.66
C ARG A 90 19.37 12.33 -1.26
N GLY A 91 19.17 11.53 -0.21
CA GLY A 91 19.23 12.03 1.17
C GLY A 91 18.28 11.36 2.15
N ALA A 92 17.98 12.07 3.24
CA ALA A 92 17.13 11.58 4.31
C ALA A 92 15.68 11.40 3.85
N VAL A 93 15.11 10.24 4.15
CA VAL A 93 13.78 9.82 3.70
C VAL A 93 12.76 10.10 4.79
N LYS A 94 11.63 10.71 4.42
CA LYS A 94 10.40 10.73 5.21
C LYS A 94 9.34 9.91 4.48
N ILE A 95 8.90 8.80 5.09
CA ILE A 95 7.86 7.93 4.52
C ILE A 95 6.49 8.50 4.88
N GLN A 96 5.60 8.64 3.89
CA GLN A 96 4.22 9.09 4.09
C GLN A 96 3.21 7.96 3.99
N ALA A 97 3.45 7.01 3.08
CA ALA A 97 2.54 5.91 2.85
C ALA A 97 3.29 4.60 2.63
N ASP A 98 2.65 3.49 2.95
CA ASP A 98 2.97 2.20 2.34
C ASP A 98 1.91 1.78 1.34
N TYR A 99 2.28 0.87 0.44
CA TYR A 99 1.36 0.26 -0.50
C TYR A 99 1.61 -1.23 -0.62
N HIS A 100 0.58 -1.98 -0.94
CA HIS A 100 0.69 -3.37 -1.37
C HIS A 100 -0.25 -3.73 -2.51
N SER A 101 0.19 -4.64 -3.37
CA SER A 101 -0.65 -5.22 -4.42
C SER A 101 -1.31 -6.51 -3.95
N HIS A 102 -2.47 -6.84 -4.51
CA HIS A 102 -3.07 -8.17 -4.46
C HIS A 102 -3.07 -8.79 -5.87
N PRO A 103 -2.69 -10.06 -6.04
CA PRO A 103 -2.64 -10.71 -7.35
C PRO A 103 -3.99 -11.24 -7.86
N TRP A 104 -5.10 -10.72 -7.34
CA TRP A 104 -6.47 -11.06 -7.75
C TRP A 104 -7.25 -9.82 -8.12
N ALA A 105 -8.14 -9.91 -9.10
CA ALA A 105 -9.09 -8.85 -9.43
C ALA A 105 -10.20 -8.74 -8.37
N ASN A 106 -10.77 -7.54 -8.23
CA ASN A 106 -11.84 -7.22 -7.29
C ASN A 106 -11.48 -7.48 -5.82
N SER A 107 -10.19 -7.46 -5.50
CA SER A 107 -9.75 -7.68 -4.14
C SER A 107 -9.78 -6.36 -3.35
N ARG A 108 -10.40 -6.42 -2.18
CA ARG A 108 -10.55 -5.26 -1.29
C ARG A 108 -9.52 -5.33 -0.18
N MET A 109 -9.29 -4.19 0.46
CA MET A 109 -8.39 -4.11 1.60
C MET A 109 -8.93 -5.06 2.65
N SER A 110 -8.09 -5.96 3.16
CA SER A 110 -8.58 -6.98 4.07
C SER A 110 -8.85 -6.40 5.46
N ARG A 111 -9.56 -7.14 6.31
CA ARG A 111 -9.72 -6.78 7.73
C ARG A 111 -8.35 -6.69 8.44
N PRO A 112 -7.43 -7.66 8.28
CA PRO A 112 -6.06 -7.53 8.77
C PRO A 112 -5.33 -6.28 8.25
N ASP A 113 -5.49 -5.93 6.98
CA ASP A 113 -4.86 -4.73 6.41
C ASP A 113 -5.34 -3.43 7.05
N ARG A 114 -6.57 -3.40 7.55
CA ARG A 114 -7.14 -2.23 8.23
C ARG A 114 -6.85 -2.19 9.73
N ALA A 115 -6.35 -3.27 10.31
CA ALA A 115 -6.09 -3.34 11.74
C ALA A 115 -4.95 -2.39 12.12
N GLU A 116 -5.06 -1.76 13.27
CA GLU A 116 -4.08 -0.80 13.81
C GLU A 116 -2.66 -1.35 13.81
N ALA A 117 -2.48 -2.63 14.13
CA ALA A 117 -1.18 -3.30 14.13
C ALA A 117 -0.47 -3.32 12.76
N ARG A 118 -1.18 -3.02 11.66
CA ARG A 118 -0.65 -2.89 10.29
C ARG A 118 -0.52 -1.43 9.82
N GLN A 119 -0.94 -0.46 10.63
CA GLN A 119 -0.85 0.96 10.30
C GLN A 119 0.45 1.53 10.86
N ARG A 120 1.43 1.76 9.98
CA ARG A 120 2.72 2.34 10.37
C ARG A 120 2.86 3.80 9.93
N TYR A 121 2.22 4.16 8.84
CA TYR A 121 2.36 5.48 8.20
C TYR A 121 1.00 6.17 8.09
N SER A 122 1.03 7.44 7.68
CA SER A 122 -0.18 8.28 7.57
C SER A 122 -1.18 7.76 6.55
N ILE A 123 -0.74 6.93 5.60
CA ILE A 123 -1.58 6.36 4.56
C ILE A 123 -1.18 4.90 4.32
N ARG A 124 -2.16 4.01 4.18
CA ARG A 124 -1.98 2.65 3.66
C ARG A 124 -2.75 2.50 2.35
N LEU A 125 -2.07 2.03 1.31
CA LEU A 125 -2.65 1.82 -0.02
C LEU A 125 -2.74 0.33 -0.33
N GLN A 126 -3.80 -0.06 -1.00
CA GLN A 126 -3.94 -1.38 -1.58
C GLN A 126 -4.50 -1.26 -2.99
N PHE A 127 -4.01 -2.08 -3.90
CA PHE A 127 -4.59 -2.17 -5.23
C PHE A 127 -4.55 -3.61 -5.73
N ASP A 128 -5.30 -3.86 -6.79
CA ASP A 128 -5.57 -5.18 -7.31
C ASP A 128 -5.26 -5.25 -8.82
N THR A 129 -5.45 -6.42 -9.45
CA THR A 129 -5.11 -6.58 -10.87
C THR A 129 -6.06 -5.85 -11.82
N ALA A 130 -7.17 -5.29 -11.33
CA ALA A 130 -8.05 -4.41 -12.08
C ALA A 130 -7.72 -2.92 -11.84
N CYS A 131 -6.62 -2.64 -11.14
CA CYS A 131 -6.23 -1.31 -10.68
C CYS A 131 -7.30 -0.55 -9.90
N ARG A 132 -8.08 -1.30 -9.12
CA ARG A 132 -8.95 -0.73 -8.10
C ARG A 132 -8.09 -0.32 -6.89
N VAL A 133 -7.77 0.97 -6.80
CA VAL A 133 -6.93 1.51 -5.72
C VAL A 133 -7.79 1.89 -4.52
N MET A 134 -7.43 1.41 -3.34
CA MET A 134 -8.01 1.77 -2.05
C MET A 134 -6.97 2.46 -1.17
N LYS A 135 -7.44 3.42 -0.37
CA LYS A 135 -6.63 4.21 0.57
C LYS A 135 -7.24 4.16 1.96
N LEU A 136 -6.44 3.84 2.97
CA LEU A 136 -6.80 3.99 4.38
C LEU A 136 -6.00 5.16 4.97
N VAL A 137 -6.70 6.12 5.56
CA VAL A 137 -6.14 7.14 6.45
C VAL A 137 -6.47 6.73 7.88
N PRO A 138 -5.51 6.20 8.66
CA PRO A 138 -5.78 5.55 9.95
C PRO A 138 -5.96 6.52 11.13
N TYR A 139 -5.43 7.74 11.05
CA TYR A 139 -5.30 8.67 12.18
C TYR A 139 -4.70 7.98 13.42
N ILE A 140 -3.44 7.55 13.28
CA ILE A 140 -2.71 6.75 14.28
C ILE A 140 -2.63 7.52 15.60
N GLY A 141 -3.00 6.86 16.71
CA GLY A 141 -2.98 7.47 18.04
C GLY A 141 -4.12 8.45 18.32
N GLU A 142 -5.03 8.68 17.37
CA GLU A 142 -6.16 9.59 17.55
C GLU A 142 -7.48 8.84 17.81
N ALA A 143 -8.37 9.47 18.59
CA ALA A 143 -9.70 8.95 18.91
C ALA A 143 -10.74 9.12 17.78
N ARG A 144 -10.36 9.68 16.62
CA ARG A 144 -11.26 9.81 15.45
C ARG A 144 -11.29 8.52 14.61
N PRO A 145 -12.38 8.24 13.87
CA PRO A 145 -12.43 7.09 12.96
C PRO A 145 -11.34 7.16 11.89
N GLY A 146 -10.80 6.00 11.53
CA GLY A 146 -10.03 5.86 10.29
C GLY A 146 -10.95 5.93 9.08
N GLU A 147 -10.46 6.44 7.95
CA GLU A 147 -11.25 6.66 6.73
C GLU A 147 -10.73 5.78 5.60
N VAL A 148 -11.63 5.03 4.95
CA VAL A 148 -11.30 4.14 3.84
C VAL A 148 -11.93 4.69 2.56
N TYR A 149 -11.08 4.93 1.57
CA TYR A 149 -11.44 5.49 0.29
C TYR A 149 -11.17 4.51 -0.85
N GLU A 150 -11.89 4.70 -1.95
CA GLU A 150 -11.62 4.10 -3.25
C GLU A 150 -11.31 5.20 -4.27
N ARG A 151 -10.32 4.96 -5.12
CA ARG A 151 -9.96 5.85 -6.22
C ARG A 151 -10.98 5.68 -7.34
N ARG A 152 -11.70 6.75 -7.69
CA ARG A 152 -12.65 6.78 -8.81
C ARG A 152 -12.27 7.91 -9.75
N GLY A 153 -11.77 7.55 -10.93
CA GLY A 153 -11.13 8.52 -11.81
C GLY A 153 -9.96 9.20 -11.10
N LYS A 154 -10.02 10.54 -10.98
CA LYS A 154 -9.01 11.32 -10.24
C LYS A 154 -9.50 11.84 -8.89
N SER A 155 -10.50 11.20 -8.29
CA SER A 155 -11.06 11.57 -7.00
C SER A 155 -11.07 10.41 -6.00
N TRP A 156 -11.10 10.72 -4.70
CA TRP A 156 -11.26 9.75 -3.63
C TRP A 156 -12.71 9.73 -3.15
N ALA A 157 -13.38 8.59 -3.31
CA ALA A 157 -14.72 8.36 -2.76
C ALA A 157 -14.58 7.66 -1.40
N LEU A 158 -15.18 8.23 -0.35
CA LEU A 158 -15.24 7.56 0.97
C LEU A 158 -16.19 6.36 0.85
N ILE A 159 -15.70 5.16 1.19
CA ILE A 159 -16.47 3.91 1.10
C ILE A 159 -16.67 3.23 2.46
N GLY A 160 -15.98 3.71 3.49
CA GLY A 160 -16.18 3.24 4.85
C GLY A 160 -15.32 3.95 5.88
N ILE A 161 -15.64 3.70 7.14
CA ILE A 161 -14.89 4.18 8.30
C ILE A 161 -14.53 3.02 9.22
N VAL A 162 -13.38 3.10 9.87
CA VAL A 162 -12.98 2.21 10.97
C VAL A 162 -13.16 2.98 12.26
N LYS A 163 -14.27 2.71 12.97
CA LYS A 163 -14.58 3.39 14.23
C LYS A 163 -13.48 3.15 15.28
N PRO A 164 -13.31 4.04 16.26
CA PRO A 164 -12.27 3.92 17.29
C PRO A 164 -12.24 2.54 17.97
N GLU A 165 -13.41 2.03 18.38
CA GLU A 165 -13.59 0.71 19.01
C GLU A 165 -13.26 -0.47 18.10
N HIS A 166 -13.15 -0.23 16.78
CA HIS A 166 -12.86 -1.23 15.77
C HIS A 166 -11.43 -1.16 15.23
N LYS A 167 -10.64 -0.14 15.58
CA LYS A 167 -9.27 0.06 15.06
C LYS A 167 -8.37 -1.16 15.30
N ALA A 168 -8.41 -1.73 16.50
CA ALA A 168 -7.63 -2.92 16.84
C ALA A 168 -7.90 -4.12 15.92
N THR A 169 -9.15 -4.26 15.44
CA THR A 169 -9.54 -5.39 14.60
C THR A 169 -9.73 -5.07 13.12
N GLY A 170 -9.62 -3.80 12.72
CA GLY A 170 -9.83 -3.36 11.34
C GLY A 170 -11.26 -3.53 10.82
N LEU A 171 -12.24 -3.63 11.71
CA LEU A 171 -13.65 -3.75 11.32
C LEU A 171 -14.16 -2.41 10.76
N MET A 172 -14.58 -2.44 9.49
CA MET A 172 -15.03 -1.26 8.77
C MET A 172 -16.56 -1.21 8.74
N THR A 173 -17.12 -0.03 9.00
CA THR A 173 -18.52 0.31 8.73
C THR A 173 -18.58 0.96 7.36
N ALA A 174 -19.36 0.42 6.43
CA ALA A 174 -19.58 1.05 5.14
C ALA A 174 -20.31 2.38 5.32
N VAL A 175 -19.95 3.40 4.53
CA VAL A 175 -20.79 4.59 4.39
C VAL A 175 -21.77 4.33 3.26
N THR A 176 -23.05 4.63 3.48
CA THR A 176 -24.05 4.65 2.40
C THR A 176 -23.71 5.79 1.45
N GLU A 177 -23.75 5.51 0.13
CA GLU A 177 -23.67 6.54 -0.91
C GLU A 177 -24.90 7.45 -0.90
#